data_AF-A0A9C6XBP3-F1
#
_entry.id   AF-A0A9C6XBP3-F1
#
_cell.length_a   1.000
_cell.length_b   1.000
_cell.length_c   1.000
_cell.angle_alpha   90.00
_cell.angle_beta   90.00
_cell.angle_gamma   90.00
#
_symmetry.space_group_name_H-M   'P 1'
#
loop_
_entity.id
_entity.type
_entity.pdbx_description
1 polymer ?
#
loop_
_entity_poly.entity_id
_entity_poly.type
_entity_poly.pdbx_seq_one_letter_code
_entity_poly.pdbx_strand_id
1 'polypeptide(L)'
;MRPLGLAVHRYSNLPYQGWEVKPDTKSATAGAAPTAAILSITAAVVMVELCIRDSEMCLNQLQNGPNNALLDLVGKFMKPRELFKLLRGGGLDLCPGDDAGCYLEGMAPKHRPTERHLYHTMALLCNTYNFTWSRWNQQAGTRNIVMQFREYIDRKKVGNYNMLLVTPAHAAILECTEVSTQFNTKSADGLPFYADLFHLVQDHCSLLTKTRIEEIPFTFVETMYEVLRTVRLLSSS
;
A
#
# COMPACT_ATOMS: atom_id res chain seq x y z
N MET A 1 -26.68 -37.22 -13.66
CA MET A 1 -26.11 -36.19 -12.76
C MET A 1 -25.97 -34.91 -13.59
N ARG A 2 -26.73 -33.85 -13.30
CA ARG A 2 -26.60 -32.58 -14.04
C ARG A 2 -25.40 -31.80 -13.49
N PRO A 3 -24.57 -31.16 -14.33
CA PRO A 3 -23.48 -30.32 -13.83
C PRO A 3 -24.07 -29.10 -13.13
N LEU A 4 -23.59 -28.85 -11.90
CA LEU A 4 -23.87 -27.61 -11.18
C LEU A 4 -22.72 -26.64 -11.49
N GLY A 5 -23.03 -25.47 -12.06
CA GLY A 5 -22.06 -24.41 -12.28
C GLY A 5 -22.16 -23.37 -11.16
N LEU A 6 -21.05 -23.11 -10.46
CA LEU A 6 -20.93 -22.02 -9.50
C LEU A 6 -20.21 -20.85 -10.18
N ALA A 7 -20.88 -19.71 -10.31
CA ALA A 7 -20.28 -18.47 -10.78
C ALA A 7 -19.93 -17.61 -9.56
N VAL A 8 -18.67 -17.19 -9.43
CA VAL A 8 -18.20 -16.33 -8.34
C VAL A 8 -17.71 -15.03 -8.94
N HIS A 9 -18.12 -13.90 -8.35
CA HIS A 9 -17.66 -12.58 -8.78
C HIS A 9 -16.24 -12.33 -8.27
N ARG A 10 -15.25 -12.80 -9.06
CA ARG A 10 -13.81 -12.81 -8.73
C ARG A 10 -13.26 -11.46 -8.27
N TYR A 11 -13.80 -10.38 -8.81
CA TYR A 11 -13.31 -9.02 -8.61
C TYR A 11 -14.29 -8.13 -7.84
N SER A 12 -15.12 -8.72 -6.98
CA SER A 12 -16.11 -7.98 -6.18
C SER A 12 -15.51 -6.91 -5.27
N ASN A 13 -14.21 -7.03 -4.94
CA ASN A 13 -13.49 -6.10 -4.06
C ASN A 13 -12.55 -5.14 -4.82
N LEU A 14 -12.65 -5.08 -6.15
CA LEU A 14 -11.82 -4.24 -7.01
C LEU A 14 -12.70 -3.32 -7.88
N PRO A 15 -12.24 -2.10 -8.21
CA PRO A 15 -11.06 -1.43 -7.65
C PRO A 15 -11.26 -1.14 -6.15
N TYR A 16 -10.15 -0.93 -5.43
CA TYR A 16 -10.21 -0.49 -4.05
C TYR A 16 -10.76 0.94 -3.98
N GLN A 17 -11.57 1.21 -2.96
CA GLN A 17 -12.05 2.55 -2.66
C GLN A 17 -11.02 3.37 -1.86
N GLY A 18 -10.07 2.69 -1.21
CA GLY A 18 -8.94 3.32 -0.56
C GLY A 18 -7.98 2.32 0.06
N TRP A 19 -6.79 2.79 0.40
CA TRP A 19 -5.80 2.01 1.13
C TRP A 19 -4.87 2.92 1.93
N GLU A 20 -4.33 2.41 3.03
CA GLU A 20 -3.33 3.08 3.86
C GLU A 20 -2.26 2.07 4.27
N VAL A 21 -0.99 2.45 4.18
CA VAL A 21 0.14 1.70 4.73
C VAL A 21 0.83 2.58 5.76
N LYS A 22 0.91 2.12 7.00
CA LYS A 22 1.53 2.87 8.08
C LYS A 22 2.30 1.97 9.04
N PRO A 23 3.27 2.52 9.79
CA PRO A 23 3.98 1.76 10.80
C PRO A 23 3.06 1.34 11.95
N ASP A 24 3.20 0.09 12.43
CA ASP A 24 2.51 -0.36 13.64
C ASP A 24 3.22 0.17 14.89
N THR A 25 2.84 1.39 15.24
CA THR A 25 3.34 2.09 16.42
C THR A 25 2.82 1.50 17.75
N LYS A 26 1.93 0.48 17.75
CA LYS A 26 1.55 -0.25 18.98
C LYS A 26 2.59 -1.31 19.34
N SER A 27 3.23 -1.91 18.33
CA SER A 27 4.30 -2.90 18.51
C SER A 27 5.64 -2.30 18.95
N ALA A 28 5.80 -0.99 18.81
CA ALA A 28 7.02 -0.28 19.18
C ALA A 28 7.18 -0.18 20.71
N THR A 29 8.20 -0.85 21.26
CA THR A 29 8.67 -0.59 22.63
C THR A 29 9.24 0.83 22.71
N ALA A 30 9.09 1.50 23.86
CA ALA A 30 9.51 2.90 24.03
C ALA A 30 10.97 3.12 23.57
N GLY A 31 11.15 3.88 22.48
CA GLY A 31 12.45 4.21 21.90
C GLY A 31 12.90 3.33 20.71
N ALA A 32 12.23 2.21 20.42
CA ALA A 32 12.57 1.32 19.31
C ALA A 32 11.77 1.65 18.03
N ALA A 33 12.29 1.24 16.88
CA ALA A 33 11.56 1.31 15.62
C ALA A 33 10.34 0.37 15.64
N PRO A 34 9.22 0.73 14.98
CA PRO A 34 8.15 -0.22 14.69
C PRO A 34 8.74 -1.42 13.94
N THR A 35 8.48 -2.63 14.41
CA THR A 35 8.93 -3.88 13.76
C THR A 35 7.91 -4.41 12.77
N ALA A 36 6.73 -3.79 12.75
CA ALA A 36 5.61 -4.17 11.91
C ALA A 36 4.98 -2.96 11.23
N ALA A 37 4.28 -3.22 10.15
CA ALA A 37 3.48 -2.24 9.43
C ALA A 37 2.07 -2.77 9.19
N ILE A 38 1.12 -1.84 9.13
CA ILE A 38 -0.30 -2.09 8.92
C ILE A 38 -0.65 -1.65 7.51
N LEU A 39 -1.22 -2.57 6.74
CA LEU A 39 -1.87 -2.31 5.45
C LEU A 39 -3.39 -2.40 5.65
N SER A 40 -4.07 -1.27 5.54
CA SER A 40 -5.53 -1.19 5.54
C SER A 40 -6.03 -1.04 4.10
N ILE A 41 -6.98 -1.86 3.69
CA ILE A 41 -7.61 -1.83 2.36
C ILE A 41 -9.11 -1.70 2.55
N THR A 42 -9.68 -0.68 1.92
CA THR A 42 -11.12 -0.46 1.83
C THR A 42 -11.56 -0.82 0.42
N ALA A 43 -12.31 -1.90 0.30
CA ALA A 43 -12.95 -2.33 -0.93
C ALA A 43 -14.45 -2.01 -0.91
N ALA A 44 -15.16 -2.32 -1.99
CA ALA A 44 -16.58 -2.00 -2.12
C ALA A 44 -17.48 -2.60 -1.02
N VAL A 45 -17.17 -3.82 -0.56
CA VAL A 45 -17.98 -4.54 0.42
C VAL A 45 -17.27 -4.73 1.75
N VAL A 46 -15.94 -4.88 1.71
CA VAL A 46 -15.11 -5.32 2.85
C VAL A 46 -14.05 -4.29 3.19
N MET A 47 -13.71 -4.24 4.49
CA MET A 47 -12.50 -3.56 4.96
C MET A 47 -11.58 -4.58 5.61
N VAL A 48 -10.33 -4.58 5.18
CA VAL A 48 -9.32 -5.55 5.60
C VAL A 48 -8.12 -4.80 6.16
N GLU A 49 -7.68 -5.20 7.34
CA GLU A 49 -6.42 -4.74 7.92
C GLU A 49 -5.46 -5.92 8.03
N LEU A 50 -4.28 -5.77 7.44
CA LEU A 50 -3.21 -6.75 7.44
C LEU A 50 -2.06 -6.20 8.27
N CYS A 51 -1.50 -7.01 9.17
CA CYS A 51 -0.28 -6.68 9.89
C CYS A 51 0.87 -7.50 9.30
N ILE A 52 1.94 -6.83 8.90
CA ILE A 52 3.14 -7.42 8.30
C ILE A 52 4.28 -7.24 9.28
N ARG A 53 5.00 -8.32 9.62
CA ARG A 53 6.15 -8.32 10.53
C ARG A 53 7.16 -9.38 10.09
N ASP A 54 8.42 -9.00 9.94
CA ASP A 54 9.50 -9.89 9.52
C ASP A 54 9.11 -10.71 8.27
N SER A 55 9.13 -12.05 8.34
CA SER A 55 8.78 -12.96 7.25
C SER A 55 7.30 -13.37 7.21
N GLU A 56 6.46 -12.78 8.04
CA GLU A 56 5.08 -13.21 8.26
C GLU A 56 4.08 -12.05 8.15
N MET A 57 2.82 -12.41 7.93
CA MET A 57 1.70 -11.49 8.03
C MET A 57 0.50 -12.17 8.67
N CYS A 58 -0.39 -11.37 9.24
CA CYS A 58 -1.68 -11.83 9.73
C CYS A 58 -2.81 -10.92 9.25
N LEU A 59 -4.01 -11.48 9.25
CA LEU A 59 -5.24 -10.71 9.17
C LEU A 59 -5.45 -10.05 10.54
N ASN A 60 -5.25 -8.74 10.65
CA ASN A 60 -5.40 -8.02 11.91
C ASN A 60 -6.87 -7.68 12.19
N GLN A 61 -7.61 -7.28 11.17
CA GLN A 61 -9.03 -6.98 11.28
C GLN A 61 -9.75 -7.27 9.96
N LEU A 62 -10.98 -7.77 10.05
CA LEU A 62 -11.88 -7.96 8.92
C LEU A 62 -13.25 -7.40 9.28
N GLN A 63 -13.77 -6.50 8.45
CA GLN A 63 -15.13 -5.97 8.57
C GLN A 63 -15.92 -6.35 7.33
N ASN A 64 -17.20 -6.69 7.52
CA ASN A 64 -18.13 -7.13 6.48
C ASN A 64 -17.64 -8.35 5.67
N GLY A 65 -16.84 -9.22 6.30
CA GLY A 65 -16.33 -10.43 5.65
C GLY A 65 -17.46 -11.30 5.09
N PRO A 66 -17.20 -12.07 4.01
CA PRO A 66 -18.23 -12.88 3.35
C PRO A 66 -18.76 -14.02 4.23
N ASN A 67 -17.98 -14.45 5.23
CA ASN A 67 -18.36 -15.48 6.19
C ASN A 67 -17.59 -15.32 7.50
N ASN A 68 -18.07 -16.00 8.54
CA ASN A 68 -17.43 -16.01 9.85
C ASN A 68 -16.19 -16.91 9.92
N ALA A 69 -16.00 -17.84 8.96
CA ALA A 69 -14.85 -18.75 8.96
C ALA A 69 -13.51 -18.01 8.77
N LEU A 70 -13.52 -16.85 8.10
CA LEU A 70 -12.35 -16.00 7.99
C LEU A 70 -11.97 -15.30 9.32
N LEU A 71 -12.90 -15.17 10.27
CA LEU A 71 -12.61 -14.58 11.57
C LEU A 71 -11.66 -15.46 12.39
N ASP A 72 -11.68 -16.78 12.16
CA ASP A 72 -10.74 -17.72 12.79
C ASP A 72 -9.29 -17.50 12.36
N LEU A 73 -9.05 -16.76 11.27
CA LEU A 73 -7.70 -16.39 10.80
C LEU A 73 -7.16 -15.13 11.47
N VAL A 74 -8.00 -14.36 12.16
CA VAL A 74 -7.61 -13.08 12.74
C VAL A 74 -6.52 -13.30 13.80
N GLY A 75 -5.44 -12.52 13.70
CA GLY A 75 -4.29 -12.59 14.61
C GLY A 75 -3.34 -13.78 14.39
N LYS A 76 -3.63 -14.70 13.46
CA LYS A 76 -2.74 -15.82 13.15
C LYS A 76 -1.68 -15.41 12.14
N PHE A 77 -0.44 -15.35 12.58
CA PHE A 77 0.72 -15.09 11.71
C PHE A 77 1.05 -16.32 10.87
N MET A 78 1.30 -16.08 9.58
CA MET A 78 1.68 -17.09 8.60
C MET A 78 2.39 -16.42 7.42
N LYS A 79 2.85 -17.22 6.45
CA LYS A 79 3.47 -16.67 5.23
C LYS A 79 2.44 -15.95 4.36
N PRO A 80 2.80 -14.86 3.66
CA PRO A 80 1.87 -14.12 2.81
C PRO A 80 1.10 -14.98 1.82
N ARG A 81 1.80 -15.90 1.15
CA ARG A 81 1.19 -16.82 0.18
C ARG A 81 0.11 -17.71 0.79
N GLU A 82 0.33 -18.18 2.01
CA GLU A 82 -0.62 -19.04 2.73
C GLU A 82 -1.86 -18.23 3.14
N LEU A 83 -1.66 -17.02 3.68
CA LEU A 83 -2.77 -16.16 4.05
C LEU A 83 -3.62 -15.79 2.83
N PHE A 84 -3.01 -15.31 1.73
CA PHE A 84 -3.78 -15.00 0.51
C PHE A 84 -4.52 -16.21 -0.07
N LYS A 85 -3.94 -17.41 0.01
CA LYS A 85 -4.62 -18.64 -0.40
C LYS A 85 -5.84 -18.93 0.47
N LEU A 86 -5.74 -18.77 1.79
CA LEU A 86 -6.85 -18.98 2.73
C LEU A 86 -7.93 -17.90 2.57
N LEU A 87 -7.56 -16.63 2.43
CA LEU A 87 -8.50 -15.54 2.16
C LEU A 87 -9.30 -15.80 0.88
N ARG A 88 -8.62 -16.16 -0.22
CA ARG A 88 -9.27 -16.51 -1.49
C ARG A 88 -10.17 -17.73 -1.34
N GLY A 89 -9.71 -18.76 -0.63
CA GLY A 89 -10.51 -19.97 -0.35
C GLY A 89 -11.78 -19.66 0.46
N GLY A 90 -11.73 -18.66 1.34
CA GLY A 90 -12.88 -18.14 2.07
C GLY A 90 -13.71 -17.10 1.33
N GLY A 91 -13.47 -16.88 0.03
CA GLY A 91 -14.26 -15.95 -0.81
C GLY A 91 -13.81 -14.49 -0.75
N LEU A 92 -12.67 -14.20 -0.12
CA LEU A 92 -12.08 -12.86 -0.06
C LEU A 92 -10.83 -12.80 -0.95
N ASP A 93 -11.02 -12.50 -2.24
CA ASP A 93 -9.89 -12.24 -3.14
C ASP A 93 -9.53 -10.75 -3.11
N LEU A 94 -8.30 -10.47 -2.69
CA LEU A 94 -7.70 -9.14 -2.69
C LEU A 94 -6.65 -9.00 -3.80
N CYS A 95 -6.36 -10.04 -4.59
CA CYS A 95 -5.23 -10.00 -5.52
C CYS A 95 -5.77 -9.85 -6.95
N PRO A 96 -5.60 -8.68 -7.60
CA PRO A 96 -5.98 -8.52 -9.00
C PRO A 96 -5.17 -9.44 -9.91
N GLY A 97 -5.82 -10.04 -10.89
CA GLY A 97 -5.14 -10.69 -12.02
C GLY A 97 -4.38 -9.67 -12.87
N ASP A 98 -3.42 -10.14 -13.68
CA ASP A 98 -2.68 -9.25 -14.58
C ASP A 98 -3.55 -8.60 -15.65
N ASP A 99 -4.66 -9.26 -15.99
CA ASP A 99 -5.70 -8.89 -16.93
C ASP A 99 -6.93 -8.25 -16.26
N ALA A 100 -6.91 -8.01 -14.93
CA ALA A 100 -8.06 -7.46 -14.20
C ALA A 100 -8.56 -6.13 -14.80
N GLY A 101 -7.65 -5.29 -15.30
CA GLY A 101 -7.98 -4.03 -15.97
C GLY A 101 -8.72 -4.18 -17.30
N CYS A 102 -8.76 -5.37 -17.89
CA CYS A 102 -9.57 -5.67 -19.07
C CYS A 102 -11.04 -5.94 -18.74
N TYR A 103 -11.36 -6.22 -17.47
CA TYR A 103 -12.70 -6.61 -17.03
C TYR A 103 -13.35 -5.60 -16.07
N LEU A 104 -12.56 -4.68 -15.53
CA LEU A 104 -12.98 -3.76 -14.49
C LEU A 104 -12.83 -2.32 -14.95
N GLU A 105 -13.95 -1.59 -14.88
CA GLU A 105 -13.93 -0.15 -15.02
C GLU A 105 -13.29 0.50 -13.79
N GLY A 106 -12.60 1.62 -14.00
CA GLY A 106 -11.98 2.38 -12.92
C GLY A 106 -10.66 1.85 -12.39
N MET A 107 -10.12 0.75 -12.94
CA MET A 107 -8.72 0.38 -12.71
C MET A 107 -7.76 1.36 -13.40
N ALA A 108 -6.59 1.56 -12.82
CA ALA A 108 -5.56 2.46 -13.36
C ALA A 108 -4.23 1.72 -13.54
N PRO A 109 -4.10 0.79 -14.52
CA PRO A 109 -2.88 0.01 -14.70
C PRO A 109 -1.62 0.88 -14.82
N LYS A 110 -0.64 0.63 -13.96
CA LYS A 110 0.61 1.39 -13.93
C LYS A 110 1.74 0.70 -14.69
N HIS A 111 2.73 1.49 -15.09
CA HIS A 111 3.96 1.01 -15.72
C HIS A 111 4.68 0.04 -14.78
N ARG A 112 4.67 -1.26 -15.13
CA ARG A 112 5.07 -2.35 -14.24
C ARG A 112 6.46 -2.21 -13.62
N PRO A 113 7.52 -1.84 -14.35
CA PRO A 113 8.84 -1.61 -13.73
C PRO A 113 8.82 -0.52 -12.67
N THR A 114 8.12 0.59 -12.94
CA THR A 114 8.02 1.73 -12.01
C THR A 114 7.19 1.35 -10.78
N GLU A 115 6.06 0.67 -10.97
CA GLU A 115 5.23 0.15 -9.88
C GLU A 115 6.03 -0.80 -8.97
N ARG A 116 6.80 -1.72 -9.56
CA ARG A 116 7.65 -2.66 -8.79
C ARG A 116 8.78 -1.95 -8.05
N HIS A 117 9.47 -1.00 -8.69
CA HIS A 117 10.51 -0.20 -8.02
C HIS A 117 9.91 0.58 -6.86
N LEU A 118 8.78 1.24 -7.10
CA LEU A 118 8.10 2.03 -6.08
C LEU A 118 7.68 1.17 -4.89
N TYR A 119 7.16 -0.05 -5.11
CA TYR A 119 6.87 -0.96 -4.01
C TYR A 119 8.08 -1.35 -3.18
N HIS A 120 9.25 -1.51 -3.80
CA HIS A 120 10.47 -1.79 -3.06
C HIS A 120 10.88 -0.58 -2.20
N THR A 121 10.84 0.63 -2.77
CA THR A 121 11.10 1.85 -2.00
C THR A 121 10.06 2.10 -0.91
N MET A 122 8.78 1.80 -1.14
CA MET A 122 7.74 1.87 -0.11
C MET A 122 8.06 0.88 1.02
N ALA A 123 8.41 -0.37 0.68
CA ALA A 123 8.72 -1.40 1.68
C ALA A 123 9.87 -1.01 2.62
N LEU A 124 10.91 -0.33 2.10
CA LEU A 124 12.00 0.22 2.91
C LEU A 124 11.53 1.35 3.86
N LEU A 125 10.47 2.06 3.48
CA LEU A 125 9.99 3.26 4.19
C LEU A 125 8.76 2.98 5.07
N CYS A 126 8.10 1.84 4.97
CA CYS A 126 6.84 1.54 5.67
C CYS A 126 6.91 1.56 7.21
N ASN A 127 8.12 1.52 7.80
CA ASN A 127 8.31 1.65 9.25
C ASN A 127 8.45 3.10 9.74
N THR A 128 8.58 4.05 8.82
CA THR A 128 8.79 5.48 9.14
C THR A 128 7.88 6.40 8.35
N TYR A 129 7.22 5.93 7.29
CA TYR A 129 6.30 6.69 6.47
C TYR A 129 4.91 6.08 6.48
N ASN A 130 3.93 6.97 6.42
CA ASN A 130 2.55 6.62 6.13
C ASN A 130 2.26 6.98 4.67
N PHE A 131 1.79 6.01 3.91
CA PHE A 131 1.35 6.14 2.53
C PHE A 131 -0.16 5.90 2.46
N THR A 132 -0.88 6.70 1.69
CA THR A 132 -2.30 6.47 1.46
C THR A 132 -2.67 6.80 0.03
N TRP A 133 -3.77 6.22 -0.43
CA TRP A 133 -4.30 6.40 -1.77
C TRP A 133 -4.57 7.88 -2.09
N SER A 134 -4.72 8.17 -3.38
CA SER A 134 -5.21 9.45 -3.86
C SER A 134 -6.19 9.26 -5.01
N ARG A 135 -7.29 10.02 -4.99
CA ARG A 135 -8.27 10.10 -6.08
C ARG A 135 -7.65 10.49 -7.41
N TRP A 136 -6.52 11.21 -7.38
CA TRP A 136 -5.85 11.68 -8.58
C TRP A 136 -5.13 10.56 -9.32
N ASN A 137 -4.80 9.46 -8.63
CA ASN A 137 -4.07 8.34 -9.22
C ASN A 137 -4.80 7.71 -10.39
N GLN A 138 -6.13 7.60 -10.29
CA GLN A 138 -6.97 7.01 -11.32
C GLN A 138 -6.87 7.75 -12.65
N GLN A 139 -6.79 9.09 -12.59
CA GLN A 139 -6.77 9.97 -13.77
C GLN A 139 -5.34 10.33 -14.22
N ALA A 140 -4.32 9.98 -13.45
CA ALA A 140 -2.93 10.32 -13.75
C ALA A 140 -2.34 9.53 -14.94
N GLY A 141 -3.04 8.52 -15.44
CA GLY A 141 -2.58 7.66 -16.53
C GLY A 141 -1.59 6.58 -16.05
N THR A 142 -0.94 5.90 -17.00
CA THR A 142 -0.19 4.66 -16.72
C THR A 142 1.22 4.90 -16.20
N ARG A 143 1.87 6.01 -16.61
CA ARG A 143 3.26 6.34 -16.24
C ARG A 143 3.38 7.24 -15.01
N ASN A 144 2.25 7.70 -14.47
CA ASN A 144 2.23 8.55 -13.30
C ASN A 144 1.52 7.80 -12.18
N ILE A 145 2.22 7.66 -11.06
CA ILE A 145 1.68 7.09 -9.83
C ILE A 145 1.54 8.25 -8.86
N VAL A 146 0.32 8.48 -8.40
CA VAL A 146 0.00 9.59 -7.50
C VAL A 146 -0.50 9.02 -6.20
N MET A 147 0.10 9.42 -5.08
CA MET A 147 -0.33 8.99 -3.76
C MET A 147 -0.04 10.06 -2.73
N GLN A 148 -0.61 9.92 -1.55
CA GLN A 148 -0.30 10.76 -0.41
C GLN A 148 0.76 10.09 0.45
N PHE A 149 1.67 10.87 1.01
CA PHE A 149 2.69 10.36 1.92
C PHE A 149 3.09 11.38 2.98
N ARG A 150 3.56 10.90 4.13
CA ARG A 150 4.15 11.70 5.20
C ARG A 150 5.05 10.87 6.08
N GLU A 151 5.99 11.51 6.75
CA GLU A 151 6.74 10.88 7.82
C GLU A 151 5.82 10.61 9.03
N TYR A 152 5.98 9.43 9.63
CA TYR A 152 5.16 8.88 10.71
C TYR A 152 6.04 8.14 11.72
N ILE A 153 6.67 8.89 12.63
CA ILE A 153 7.54 8.32 13.68
C ILE A 153 6.95 8.52 15.07
N ASP A 154 6.57 9.76 15.42
CA ASP A 154 5.98 10.10 16.71
C ASP A 154 4.51 10.50 16.51
N ARG A 155 3.60 9.69 17.09
CA ARG A 155 2.16 9.93 17.04
C ARG A 155 1.76 11.34 17.52
N LYS A 156 2.59 11.99 18.33
CA LYS A 156 2.31 13.32 18.88
C LYS A 156 2.59 14.46 17.91
N LYS A 157 3.43 14.26 16.88
CA LYS A 157 3.84 15.30 15.93
C LYS A 157 3.79 14.80 14.49
N VAL A 158 2.65 14.25 14.10
CA VAL A 158 2.45 13.78 12.73
C VAL A 158 2.11 14.95 11.82
N GLY A 159 2.91 15.16 10.78
CA GLY A 159 2.67 16.20 9.78
C GLY A 159 1.44 15.94 8.90
N ASN A 160 1.12 16.92 8.07
CA ASN A 160 0.12 16.78 7.01
C ASN A 160 0.65 15.88 5.89
N TYR A 161 -0.27 15.28 5.12
CA TYR A 161 0.10 14.57 3.90
C TYR A 161 0.59 15.54 2.84
N ASN A 162 1.67 15.13 2.17
CA ASN A 162 2.10 15.70 0.90
C ASN A 162 1.56 14.85 -0.24
N MET A 163 1.31 15.49 -1.38
CA MET A 163 1.01 14.79 -2.62
C MET A 163 2.30 14.38 -3.30
N LEU A 164 2.45 13.09 -3.59
CA LEU A 164 3.62 12.52 -4.24
C LEU A 164 3.26 12.09 -5.66
N LEU A 165 4.08 12.50 -6.63
CA LEU A 165 4.11 11.97 -7.98
C LEU A 165 5.36 11.11 -8.14
N VAL A 166 5.19 9.89 -8.65
CA VAL A 166 6.29 9.02 -9.09
C VAL A 166 6.09 8.65 -10.55
N THR A 167 7.14 8.83 -11.33
CA THR A 167 7.21 8.48 -12.75
C THR A 167 8.39 7.53 -12.99
N PRO A 168 8.53 6.93 -14.19
CA PRO A 168 9.73 6.17 -14.52
C PRO A 168 11.03 6.98 -14.46
N ALA A 169 10.97 8.31 -14.46
CA ALA A 169 12.15 9.17 -14.52
C ALA A 169 12.47 9.86 -13.19
N HIS A 170 11.47 10.14 -12.35
CA HIS A 170 11.66 10.94 -11.14
C HIS A 170 10.50 10.80 -10.14
N ALA A 171 10.75 11.23 -8.90
CA ALA A 171 9.74 11.48 -7.88
C ALA A 171 9.68 12.96 -7.52
N ALA A 172 8.50 13.48 -7.21
CA ALA A 172 8.29 14.87 -6.84
C ALA A 172 7.15 15.04 -5.82
N ILE A 173 7.30 16.01 -4.92
CA ILE A 173 6.18 16.53 -4.12
C ILE A 173 5.43 17.55 -4.97
N LEU A 174 4.10 17.44 -5.04
CA LEU A 174 3.25 18.30 -5.87
C LEU A 174 2.73 19.51 -5.10
N GLU A 175 2.44 20.60 -5.83
CA GLU A 175 1.71 21.79 -5.35
C GLU A 175 0.20 21.59 -5.39
N CYS A 176 -0.26 20.43 -4.93
CA CYS A 176 -1.67 20.17 -4.78
C CYS A 176 -1.91 19.31 -3.54
N THR A 177 -3.18 19.18 -3.18
CA THR A 177 -3.65 18.36 -2.07
C THR A 177 -4.79 17.47 -2.54
N GLU A 178 -5.20 16.53 -1.72
CA GLU A 178 -6.35 15.66 -2.00
C GLU A 178 -7.66 16.45 -2.16
N VAL A 179 -7.74 17.65 -1.57
CA VAL A 179 -8.92 18.54 -1.60
C VAL A 179 -8.79 19.68 -2.63
N SER A 180 -7.72 19.71 -3.42
CA SER A 180 -7.55 20.70 -4.48
C SER A 180 -8.68 20.57 -5.52
N THR A 181 -9.09 21.69 -6.11
CA THR A 181 -10.17 21.71 -7.12
C THR A 181 -9.77 21.01 -8.41
N GLN A 182 -8.49 21.10 -8.78
CA GLN A 182 -7.93 20.51 -9.98
C GLN A 182 -6.63 19.79 -9.66
N PHE A 183 -6.35 18.73 -10.43
CA PHE A 183 -5.07 18.06 -10.40
C PHE A 183 -4.03 18.89 -11.14
N ASN A 184 -2.83 18.99 -10.57
CA ASN A 184 -1.67 19.50 -11.28
C ASN A 184 -0.46 18.60 -10.98
N THR A 185 0.47 18.52 -11.93
CA THR A 185 1.74 17.80 -11.78
C THR A 185 2.89 18.75 -11.51
N LYS A 186 2.62 19.99 -11.09
CA LYS A 186 3.66 20.98 -10.78
C LYS A 186 4.33 20.56 -9.48
N SER A 187 5.65 20.40 -9.51
CA SER A 187 6.45 20.12 -8.32
C SER A 187 6.48 21.35 -7.41
N ALA A 188 6.55 21.12 -6.10
CA ALA A 188 6.71 22.18 -5.11
C ALA A 188 7.95 23.02 -5.40
N ASP A 189 7.77 24.34 -5.36
CA ASP A 189 8.83 25.31 -5.61
C ASP A 189 10.07 25.06 -4.73
N GLY A 190 11.25 25.18 -5.34
CA GLY A 190 12.54 25.07 -4.64
C GLY A 190 13.05 23.65 -4.40
N LEU A 191 12.33 22.61 -4.85
CA LEU A 191 12.82 21.24 -4.76
C LEU A 191 13.76 20.87 -5.93
N PRO A 192 14.88 20.18 -5.66
CA PRO A 192 15.73 19.63 -6.72
C PRO A 192 15.07 18.42 -7.39
N PHE A 193 15.74 17.91 -8.44
CA PHE A 193 15.34 16.69 -9.11
C PHE A 193 15.69 15.46 -8.26
N TYR A 194 14.73 14.54 -8.08
CA TYR A 194 14.93 13.27 -7.40
C TYR A 194 14.65 12.09 -8.34
N ALA A 195 15.63 11.19 -8.51
CA ALA A 195 15.50 10.06 -9.42
C ALA A 195 14.38 9.07 -9.02
N ASP A 196 14.12 8.92 -7.72
CA ASP A 196 13.04 8.10 -7.18
C ASP A 196 12.59 8.57 -5.79
N LEU A 197 11.62 7.84 -5.21
CA LEU A 197 11.10 8.11 -3.87
C LEU A 197 12.18 8.00 -2.79
N PHE A 198 13.13 7.07 -2.92
CA PHE A 198 14.16 6.88 -1.90
C PHE A 198 15.09 8.10 -1.83
N HIS A 199 15.56 8.61 -2.98
CA HIS A 199 16.38 9.82 -3.03
C HIS A 199 15.63 11.04 -2.48
N LEU A 200 14.34 11.18 -2.84
CA LEU A 200 13.49 12.24 -2.31
C LEU A 200 13.39 12.17 -0.79
N VAL A 201 13.14 10.97 -0.24
CA VAL A 201 13.04 10.78 1.21
C VAL A 201 14.37 11.02 1.90
N GLN A 202 15.49 10.59 1.34
CA GLN A 202 16.81 10.81 1.94
C GLN A 202 17.14 12.29 2.17
N ASP A 203 16.68 13.17 1.29
CA ASP A 203 16.93 14.62 1.45
C ASP A 203 15.94 15.30 2.39
N HIS A 204 14.73 14.76 2.56
CA HIS A 204 13.64 15.40 3.32
C HIS A 204 13.31 14.78 4.67
N CYS A 205 13.74 13.55 4.95
CA CYS A 205 13.37 12.86 6.17
C CYS A 205 14.20 13.30 7.39
N SER A 206 13.66 13.03 8.57
CA SER A 206 14.38 13.24 9.83
C SER A 206 15.56 12.28 9.96
N LEU A 207 16.55 12.67 10.79
CA LEU A 207 17.69 11.80 11.13
C LEU A 207 17.23 10.44 11.69
N LEU A 208 16.14 10.42 12.45
CA LEU A 208 15.59 9.20 13.02
C LEU A 208 15.06 8.26 11.93
N THR A 209 14.46 8.80 10.87
CA THR A 209 14.08 7.98 9.72
C THR A 209 15.30 7.36 9.05
N LYS A 210 16.38 8.12 8.84
CA LYS A 210 17.60 7.61 8.20
C LYS A 210 18.16 6.41 8.95
N THR A 211 18.31 6.53 10.28
CA THR A 211 18.76 5.42 11.14
C THR A 211 17.83 4.21 11.03
N ARG A 212 16.51 4.42 11.04
CA ARG A 212 15.53 3.32 10.95
C ARG A 212 15.52 2.61 9.60
N ILE A 213 15.83 3.33 8.51
CA ILE A 213 15.98 2.73 7.18
C ILE A 213 17.21 1.82 7.15
N GLU A 214 18.30 2.21 7.81
CA GLU A 214 19.54 1.41 7.87
C GLU A 214 19.37 0.14 8.73
N GLU A 215 18.55 0.22 9.77
CA GLU A 215 18.30 -0.89 10.71
C GLU A 215 17.18 -1.84 10.27
N ILE A 216 16.49 -1.56 9.16
CA ILE A 216 15.31 -2.32 8.76
C ILE A 216 15.68 -3.77 8.39
N PRO A 217 14.99 -4.79 8.94
CA PRO A 217 15.27 -6.17 8.58
C PRO A 217 14.94 -6.43 7.11
N PHE A 218 15.88 -7.01 6.37
CA PHE A 218 15.68 -7.40 4.97
C PHE A 218 14.46 -8.34 4.78
N THR A 219 14.21 -9.24 5.74
CA THR A 219 13.05 -10.14 5.72
C THR A 219 11.72 -9.39 5.73
N PHE A 220 11.63 -8.30 6.50
CA PHE A 220 10.46 -7.42 6.52
C PHE A 220 10.27 -6.73 5.17
N VAL A 221 11.34 -6.18 4.60
CA VAL A 221 11.30 -5.48 3.30
C VAL A 221 10.80 -6.40 2.20
N GLU A 222 11.33 -7.62 2.12
CA GLU A 222 10.91 -8.61 1.12
C GLU A 222 9.45 -9.03 1.29
N THR A 223 9.00 -9.23 2.54
CA THR A 223 7.62 -9.63 2.84
C THR A 223 6.66 -8.49 2.49
N MET A 224 6.97 -7.26 2.88
CA MET A 224 6.19 -6.09 2.53
C MET A 224 6.14 -5.89 1.01
N TYR A 225 7.28 -6.03 0.32
CA TYR A 225 7.33 -5.99 -1.13
C TYR A 225 6.46 -7.08 -1.78
N GLU A 226 6.50 -8.32 -1.28
CA GLU A 226 5.68 -9.43 -1.77
C GLU A 226 4.18 -9.16 -1.55
N VAL A 227 3.79 -8.57 -0.42
CA VAL A 227 2.41 -8.19 -0.15
C VAL A 227 1.96 -7.08 -1.11
N LEU A 228 2.70 -5.98 -1.19
CA LEU A 228 2.35 -4.82 -2.02
C LEU A 228 2.26 -5.18 -3.50
N ARG A 229 3.22 -5.97 -4.02
CA ARG A 229 3.20 -6.43 -5.43
C ARG A 229 2.06 -7.40 -5.73
N THR A 230 1.54 -8.10 -4.72
CA THR A 230 0.46 -9.09 -4.88
C THR A 230 -0.91 -8.41 -4.89
N VAL A 231 -1.09 -7.42 -4.02
CA VAL A 231 -2.33 -6.63 -3.90
C VAL A 231 -2.40 -5.54 -5.00
N ARG A 232 -1.25 -5.05 -5.48
CA ARG A 232 -1.14 -4.05 -6.55
C ARG A 232 -1.95 -2.77 -6.30
N LEU A 233 -1.89 -2.26 -5.07
CA LEU A 233 -2.57 -1.04 -4.61
C LEU A 233 -2.52 0.14 -5.61
N LEU A 234 -1.39 0.37 -6.27
CA LEU A 234 -1.14 1.54 -7.11
C LEU A 234 -1.82 1.45 -8.48
N SER A 235 -2.10 0.22 -8.94
CA SER A 235 -2.89 -0.02 -10.15
C SER A 235 -4.38 -0.22 -9.86
N SER A 236 -4.71 -0.53 -8.62
CA SER A 236 -6.03 -0.97 -8.16
C SER A 236 -6.83 0.10 -7.42
N SER A 237 -6.38 1.35 -7.42
CA SER A 237 -7.04 2.52 -6.79
C SER A 237 -6.83 3.79 -7.59
#